data_AF-A0A8T3TDD6-F1
#
_entry.id   AF-A0A8T3TDD6-F1
#
_cell.length_a   1.000
_cell.length_b   1.000
_cell.length_c   1.000
_cell.angle_alpha   90.00
_cell.angle_beta   90.00
_cell.angle_gamma   90.00
#
_symmetry.space_group_name_H-M   'P 1'
#
loop_
_entity.id
_entity.type
_entity.pdbx_description
1 polymer ?
#
loop_
_entity_poly.entity_id
_entity_poly.type
_entity_poly.pdbx_seq_one_letter_code
_entity_poly.pdbx_strand_id
1 'polypeptide(L)'
;GYLDPYFQEVYLEAESIPLFSRLVKELTGDAVDGYVDQLEDEVWKYTVKDPNYGKAARRMYNIFRLTGRYHEAAYLRELFDDQVTVMYQVAALVRTLDEATEEGSQFDPEMVVGQTDQLIMSAIKALEGEAESTIVGHLLRLRDSLADRGDQETREVDMEGIRAAAMLAVNDYFRERMTSMPGIKSYLDQIATRQS
;
A
#
# COMPACT_ATOMS: atom_id res chain seq x y z
N GLY A 1 -16.62 29.90 9.03
CA GLY A 1 -15.24 29.44 8.83
C GLY A 1 -15.32 28.25 7.89
N TYR A 2 -14.79 28.40 6.69
CA TYR A 2 -14.81 27.35 5.67
C TYR A 2 -13.84 26.25 6.12
N LEU A 3 -14.40 25.09 6.50
CA LEU A 3 -13.66 23.84 6.57
C LEU A 3 -13.48 23.37 5.13
N ASP A 4 -12.22 23.24 4.74
CA ASP A 4 -11.77 22.86 3.42
C ASP A 4 -12.28 21.44 3.04
N PRO A 5 -12.95 21.27 1.88
CA PRO A 5 -13.40 19.97 1.37
C PRO A 5 -12.28 18.94 1.10
N TYR A 6 -11.00 19.31 1.15
CA TYR A 6 -9.89 18.36 1.02
C TYR A 6 -9.69 17.42 2.24
N PHE A 7 -10.54 17.51 3.26
CA PHE A 7 -10.44 16.68 4.48
C PHE A 7 -10.99 15.24 4.35
N GLN A 8 -11.42 14.78 3.18
CA GLN A 8 -12.02 13.45 3.02
C GLN A 8 -11.22 12.41 2.22
N GLU A 9 -10.02 12.73 1.71
CA GLU A 9 -9.26 11.77 0.89
C GLU A 9 -7.92 11.35 1.48
N VAL A 10 -7.84 11.20 2.81
CA VAL A 10 -6.83 10.30 3.39
C VAL A 10 -7.50 9.36 4.35
N TYR A 11 -7.46 8.08 3.98
CA TYR A 11 -7.92 6.91 4.75
C TYR A 11 -7.44 6.96 6.20
N LEU A 12 -8.22 7.60 7.08
CA LEU A 12 -8.31 7.15 8.47
C LEU A 12 -8.93 5.76 8.38
N GLU A 13 -8.19 4.72 8.79
CA GLU A 13 -8.80 3.42 9.05
C GLU A 13 -10.06 3.68 9.89
N ALA A 14 -11.22 3.14 9.49
CA ALA A 14 -12.51 3.50 10.09
C ALA A 14 -12.52 3.41 11.63
N GLU A 15 -11.68 2.52 12.15
CA GLU A 15 -11.41 2.27 13.57
C GLU A 15 -10.74 3.46 14.30
N SER A 16 -10.02 4.33 13.58
CA SER A 16 -9.29 5.49 14.13
C SER A 16 -10.12 6.79 14.19
N ILE A 17 -11.25 6.85 13.48
CA ILE A 17 -12.14 8.04 13.43
C ILE A 17 -12.67 8.46 14.81
N PRO A 18 -13.13 7.54 15.69
CA PRO A 18 -13.65 7.90 17.01
C PRO A 18 -12.55 8.40 17.97
N LEU A 19 -11.29 7.98 17.77
CA LEU A 19 -10.16 8.45 18.56
C LEU A 19 -9.76 9.85 18.13
N PHE A 20 -9.60 10.09 16.82
CA PHE A 20 -9.31 11.42 16.28
C PHE A 20 -10.39 12.45 16.64
N SER A 21 -11.67 12.07 16.56
CA SER A 21 -12.80 12.94 16.94
C SER A 21 -12.80 13.31 18.42
N ARG A 22 -12.24 12.47 19.30
CA ARG A 22 -12.06 12.78 20.72
C ARG A 22 -10.85 13.69 20.93
N LEU A 23 -9.73 13.42 20.29
CA LEU A 23 -8.51 14.24 20.35
C LEU A 23 -8.75 15.68 19.87
N VAL A 24 -9.53 15.86 18.80
CA VAL A 24 -9.89 17.19 18.30
C VAL A 24 -10.90 17.91 19.20
N LYS A 25 -11.74 17.17 19.93
CA LYS A 25 -12.71 17.75 20.89
C LYS A 25 -12.07 18.10 22.23
N GLU A 26 -11.05 17.37 22.64
CA GLU A 26 -10.30 17.55 23.88
C GLU A 26 -8.89 18.05 23.53
N LEU A 27 -8.78 19.33 23.12
CA LEU A 27 -7.55 20.02 22.69
C LEU A 27 -6.50 20.21 23.82
N THR A 28 -6.28 19.23 24.68
CA THR A 28 -5.13 19.24 25.58
C THR A 28 -3.90 18.74 24.82
N GLY A 29 -2.77 19.44 24.97
CA GLY A 29 -1.49 19.02 24.36
C GLY A 29 -1.14 17.57 24.72
N ASP A 30 -1.37 17.20 25.99
CA ASP A 30 -1.09 15.87 26.54
C ASP A 30 -1.80 14.73 25.79
N ALA A 31 -3.03 14.94 25.29
CA ALA A 31 -3.76 13.91 24.56
C ALA A 31 -3.22 13.69 23.14
N VAL A 32 -2.77 14.79 22.50
CA VAL A 32 -2.12 14.73 21.18
C VAL A 32 -0.76 14.06 21.31
N ASP A 33 0.03 14.40 22.34
CA ASP A 33 1.35 13.81 22.57
C ASP A 33 1.26 12.30 22.78
N GLY A 34 0.35 11.84 23.64
CA GLY A 34 0.15 10.39 23.86
C GLY A 34 -0.30 9.64 22.60
N TYR A 35 -1.07 10.28 21.71
CA TYR A 35 -1.44 9.66 20.44
C TYR A 35 -0.27 9.62 19.45
N VAL A 36 0.53 10.68 19.40
CA VAL A 36 1.76 10.70 18.59
C VAL A 36 2.71 9.58 19.03
N ASP A 37 2.94 9.41 20.33
CA ASP A 37 3.78 8.33 20.86
C ASP A 37 3.26 6.95 20.43
N GLN A 38 1.95 6.70 20.50
CA GLN A 38 1.36 5.44 20.02
C GLN A 38 1.61 5.22 18.52
N LEU A 39 1.46 6.27 17.71
CA LEU A 39 1.71 6.16 16.27
C LEU A 39 3.20 5.93 15.98
N GLU A 40 4.10 6.51 16.75
CA GLU A 40 5.54 6.28 16.63
C GLU A 40 5.93 4.83 16.92
N ASP A 41 5.30 4.19 17.90
CA ASP A 41 5.48 2.76 18.17
C ASP A 41 5.03 1.89 17.00
N GLU A 42 3.92 2.25 16.34
CA GLU A 42 3.46 1.58 15.13
C GLU A 42 4.40 1.80 13.95
N VAL A 43 4.94 3.03 13.78
CA VAL A 43 5.96 3.31 12.76
C VAL A 43 7.17 2.43 13.01
N TRP A 44 7.70 2.37 14.23
CA TRP A 44 8.83 1.51 14.58
C TRP A 44 8.55 0.04 14.23
N LYS A 45 7.39 -0.48 14.64
CA LYS A 45 6.99 -1.85 14.33
C LYS A 45 7.03 -2.11 12.83
N TYR A 46 6.47 -1.21 12.03
CA TYR A 46 6.34 -1.35 10.58
C TYR A 46 7.59 -0.98 9.79
N THR A 47 8.65 -0.47 10.42
CA THR A 47 9.93 -0.21 9.73
C THR A 47 11.07 -1.08 10.23
N VAL A 48 10.98 -1.62 11.45
CA VAL A 48 12.06 -2.39 12.09
C VAL A 48 11.70 -3.86 12.30
N LYS A 49 10.51 -4.14 12.85
CA LYS A 49 10.15 -5.49 13.30
C LYS A 49 9.44 -6.33 12.23
N ASP A 50 8.43 -5.75 11.60
CA ASP A 50 7.57 -6.39 10.60
C ASP A 50 7.36 -5.39 9.45
N PRO A 51 8.32 -5.30 8.50
CA PRO A 51 8.35 -4.23 7.51
C PRO A 51 7.06 -4.11 6.68
N ASN A 52 6.39 -2.97 6.83
CA ASN A 52 5.25 -2.54 6.04
C ASN A 52 5.28 -1.02 5.89
N TYR A 53 6.09 -0.53 4.97
CA TYR A 53 6.35 0.90 4.76
C TYR A 53 5.10 1.66 4.30
N GLY A 54 4.11 0.99 3.68
CA GLY A 54 2.81 1.60 3.40
C GLY A 54 2.01 1.93 4.68
N LYS A 55 2.00 1.02 5.66
CA LYS A 55 1.39 1.29 6.97
C LYS A 55 2.16 2.36 7.75
N ALA A 56 3.50 2.30 7.73
CA ALA A 56 4.34 3.32 8.35
C ALA A 56 4.05 4.72 7.76
N ALA A 57 4.02 4.84 6.42
CA ALA A 57 3.71 6.10 5.73
C ALA A 57 2.36 6.70 6.17
N ARG A 58 1.31 5.87 6.33
CA ARG A 58 0.01 6.36 6.83
C ARG A 58 0.10 6.93 8.25
N ARG A 59 0.84 6.28 9.15
CA ARG A 59 1.01 6.76 10.53
C ARG A 59 1.84 8.04 10.59
N MET A 60 2.93 8.08 9.82
CA MET A 60 3.77 9.25 9.69
C MET A 60 3.03 10.46 9.13
N TYR A 61 2.13 10.28 8.16
CA TYR A 61 1.28 11.36 7.67
C TYR A 61 0.46 11.99 8.80
N ASN A 62 -0.17 11.17 9.65
CA ASN A 62 -0.94 11.65 10.79
C ASN A 62 -0.05 12.36 11.82
N ILE A 63 1.10 11.77 12.17
CA ILE A 63 2.06 12.40 13.09
C ILE A 63 2.50 13.76 12.56
N PHE A 64 2.91 13.84 11.29
CA PHE A 64 3.41 15.07 10.69
C PHE A 64 2.35 16.16 10.62
N ARG A 65 1.09 15.82 10.38
CA ARG A 65 -0.02 16.78 10.46
C ARG A 65 -0.25 17.29 11.88
N LEU A 66 -0.19 16.41 12.87
CA LEU A 66 -0.41 16.76 14.29
C LEU A 66 0.75 17.60 14.86
N THR A 67 1.97 17.39 14.36
CA THR A 67 3.19 18.05 14.83
C THR A 67 3.62 19.25 13.99
N GLY A 68 2.84 19.63 12.97
CA GLY A 68 3.11 20.81 12.13
C GLY A 68 4.14 20.60 11.01
N ARG A 69 4.55 19.36 10.74
CA ARG A 69 5.46 18.98 9.64
C ARG A 69 4.72 18.82 8.32
N TYR A 70 4.04 19.88 7.89
CA TYR A 70 3.09 19.81 6.77
C TYR A 70 3.73 19.47 5.41
N HIS A 71 5.01 19.81 5.22
CA HIS A 71 5.71 19.51 3.97
C HIS A 71 5.92 17.99 3.80
N GLU A 72 6.40 17.30 4.83
CA GLU A 72 6.52 15.84 4.82
C GLU A 72 5.15 15.15 4.77
N ALA A 73 4.12 15.73 5.42
CA ALA A 73 2.77 15.21 5.30
C ALA A 73 2.22 15.31 3.87
N ALA A 74 2.43 16.44 3.18
CA ALA A 74 2.01 16.61 1.79
C ALA A 74 2.70 15.60 0.87
N TYR A 75 4.02 15.41 1.03
CA TYR A 75 4.77 14.41 0.27
C TYR A 75 4.23 13.00 0.50
N LEU A 76 4.01 12.59 1.76
CA LEU A 76 3.46 11.27 2.06
C LEU A 76 2.08 11.08 1.43
N ARG A 77 1.21 12.11 1.46
CA ARG A 77 -0.10 12.06 0.81
C ARG A 77 0.03 11.81 -0.70
N GLU A 78 0.94 12.51 -1.37
CA GLU A 78 1.19 12.32 -2.82
C GLU A 78 1.65 10.90 -3.16
N LEU A 79 2.39 10.22 -2.27
CA LEU A 79 2.74 8.81 -2.48
C LEU A 79 1.51 7.89 -2.54
N PHE A 80 0.43 8.26 -1.85
CA PHE A 80 -0.86 7.55 -1.91
C PHE A 80 -1.73 7.99 -3.09
N ASP A 81 -1.42 9.11 -3.76
CA ASP A 81 -2.18 9.56 -4.93
C ASP A 81 -1.61 8.94 -6.23
N ASP A 82 -0.27 8.86 -6.38
CA ASP A 82 0.39 8.49 -7.65
C ASP A 82 0.63 6.99 -7.89
N GLN A 83 0.73 6.14 -6.85
CA GLN A 83 1.06 4.70 -7.02
C GLN A 83 0.15 3.71 -6.29
N VAL A 84 -0.62 4.16 -5.31
CA VAL A 84 -1.60 3.31 -4.63
C VAL A 84 -2.76 2.96 -5.57
N THR A 85 -3.04 3.80 -6.57
CA THR A 85 -3.91 3.48 -7.71
C THR A 85 -3.45 2.20 -8.43
N VAL A 86 -2.16 2.07 -8.73
CA VAL A 86 -1.61 0.91 -9.45
C VAL A 86 -1.65 -0.34 -8.57
N MET A 87 -1.30 -0.21 -7.29
CA MET A 87 -1.28 -1.36 -6.37
C MET A 87 -2.68 -1.84 -6.00
N TYR A 88 -3.64 -0.93 -5.84
CA TYR A 88 -5.07 -1.30 -5.74
C TYR A 88 -5.58 -1.88 -7.05
N GLN A 89 -5.13 -1.41 -8.23
CA GLN A 89 -5.48 -2.00 -9.52
C GLN A 89 -4.95 -3.43 -9.64
N VAL A 90 -3.68 -3.68 -9.29
CA VAL A 90 -3.10 -5.04 -9.27
C VAL A 90 -3.86 -5.93 -8.29
N ALA A 91 -4.13 -5.46 -7.06
CA ALA A 91 -4.86 -6.25 -6.06
C ALA A 91 -6.34 -6.48 -6.45
N ALA A 92 -7.01 -5.50 -7.04
CA ALA A 92 -8.39 -5.62 -7.52
C ALA A 92 -8.47 -6.61 -8.70
N LEU A 93 -7.53 -6.54 -9.64
CA LEU A 93 -7.48 -7.46 -10.78
C LEU A 93 -7.13 -8.88 -10.36
N VAL A 94 -6.21 -9.08 -9.41
CA VAL A 94 -5.98 -10.41 -8.83
C VAL A 94 -7.27 -10.94 -8.22
N ARG A 95 -8.05 -10.11 -7.51
CA ARG A 95 -9.36 -10.53 -6.99
C ARG A 95 -10.35 -10.91 -8.10
N THR A 96 -10.42 -10.11 -9.16
CA THR A 96 -11.30 -10.38 -10.31
C THR A 96 -10.90 -11.65 -11.06
N LEU A 97 -9.60 -11.91 -11.19
CA LEU A 97 -9.08 -13.14 -11.80
C LEU A 97 -9.37 -14.37 -10.93
N ASP A 98 -9.27 -14.24 -9.60
CA ASP A 98 -9.63 -15.27 -8.62
C ASP A 98 -11.11 -15.67 -8.80
N GLU A 99 -12.01 -14.68 -8.76
CA GLU A 99 -13.46 -14.84 -8.94
C GLU A 99 -13.81 -15.42 -10.32
N ALA A 100 -13.06 -15.06 -11.37
CA ALA A 100 -13.28 -15.57 -12.72
C ALA A 100 -12.86 -17.04 -12.90
N THR A 101 -12.04 -17.59 -11.99
CA THR A 101 -11.54 -18.96 -12.06
C THR A 101 -12.29 -19.96 -11.19
N GLU A 102 -13.28 -19.52 -10.39
CA GLU A 102 -14.12 -20.39 -9.56
C GLU A 102 -14.99 -21.36 -10.40
N GLU A 103 -15.23 -22.57 -9.87
CA GLU A 103 -16.08 -23.56 -10.54
C GLU A 103 -17.50 -23.03 -10.80
N GLY A 104 -17.92 -23.01 -12.07
CA GLY A 104 -19.23 -22.51 -12.49
C GLY A 104 -19.24 -21.05 -12.95
N SER A 105 -18.09 -20.37 -12.96
CA SER A 105 -17.95 -19.07 -13.61
C SER A 105 -18.26 -19.18 -15.12
N GLN A 106 -18.96 -18.19 -15.68
CA GLN A 106 -19.28 -18.12 -17.12
C GLN A 106 -18.16 -17.45 -17.94
N PHE A 107 -16.98 -17.25 -17.35
CA PHE A 107 -15.95 -16.45 -18.00
C PHE A 107 -15.27 -17.22 -19.13
N ASP A 108 -15.15 -16.56 -20.28
CA ASP A 108 -14.41 -17.05 -21.44
C ASP A 108 -12.91 -17.02 -21.12
N PRO A 109 -12.19 -18.17 -21.14
CA PRO A 109 -10.76 -18.22 -20.89
C PRO A 109 -9.95 -17.24 -21.75
N GLU A 110 -10.36 -16.98 -23.00
CA GLU A 110 -9.68 -16.00 -23.87
C GLU A 110 -9.82 -14.57 -23.34
N MET A 111 -10.96 -14.23 -22.74
CA MET A 111 -11.18 -12.92 -22.12
C MET A 111 -10.28 -12.72 -20.90
N VAL A 112 -10.14 -13.75 -20.07
CA VAL A 112 -9.32 -13.72 -18.85
C VAL A 112 -7.83 -13.60 -19.19
N VAL A 113 -7.37 -14.30 -20.24
CA VAL A 113 -6.01 -14.16 -20.79
C VAL A 113 -5.78 -12.72 -21.27
N GLY A 114 -6.71 -12.15 -22.03
CA GLY A 114 -6.61 -10.77 -22.52
C GLY A 114 -6.57 -9.71 -21.40
N GLN A 115 -7.30 -9.93 -20.30
CA GLN A 115 -7.22 -9.06 -19.12
C GLN A 115 -5.86 -9.19 -18.42
N THR A 116 -5.32 -10.40 -18.34
CA THR A 116 -3.96 -10.63 -17.81
C THR A 116 -2.90 -9.91 -18.65
N ASP A 117 -3.01 -9.90 -19.98
CA ASP A 117 -2.10 -9.14 -20.85
C ASP A 117 -2.17 -7.62 -20.61
N GLN A 118 -3.37 -7.06 -20.42
CA GLN A 118 -3.50 -5.64 -20.08
C GLN A 118 -2.87 -5.31 -18.72
N LEU A 119 -2.96 -6.23 -17.77
CA LEU A 119 -2.35 -6.09 -16.45
C LEU A 119 -0.81 -6.14 -16.56
N ILE A 120 -0.25 -7.02 -17.38
CA ILE A 120 1.19 -7.05 -17.69
C ILE A 120 1.65 -5.68 -18.21
N MET A 121 0.93 -5.14 -19.20
CA MET A 121 1.27 -3.82 -19.77
C MET A 121 1.14 -2.68 -18.75
N SER A 122 0.21 -2.78 -17.80
CA SER A 122 0.03 -1.80 -16.74
C SER A 122 1.15 -1.88 -15.70
N ALA A 123 1.56 -3.10 -15.33
CA ALA A 123 2.69 -3.35 -14.45
C ALA A 123 4.00 -2.81 -15.03
N ILE A 124 4.27 -3.06 -16.33
CA ILE A 124 5.46 -2.53 -17.04
C ILE A 124 5.50 -1.01 -17.03
N LYS A 125 4.35 -0.34 -17.16
CA LYS A 125 4.29 1.14 -17.20
C LYS A 125 4.47 1.79 -15.84
N ALA A 126 4.15 1.07 -14.77
CA ALA A 126 4.01 1.64 -13.44
C ALA A 126 5.11 1.21 -12.45
N LEU A 127 5.73 0.07 -12.72
CA LEU A 127 6.82 -0.48 -11.92
C LEU A 127 8.13 -0.31 -12.67
N GLU A 128 9.23 -0.34 -11.92
CA GLU A 128 10.58 -0.27 -12.49
C GLU A 128 11.47 -1.33 -11.83
N GLY A 129 12.51 -1.76 -12.54
CA GLY A 129 13.58 -2.59 -12.01
C GLY A 129 13.14 -4.01 -11.60
N GLU A 130 13.54 -4.44 -10.41
CA GLU A 130 13.31 -5.81 -9.91
C GLU A 130 11.82 -6.09 -9.61
N ALA A 131 11.09 -5.07 -9.14
CA ALA A 131 9.65 -5.16 -8.86
C ALA A 131 8.85 -5.41 -10.15
N GLU A 132 9.16 -4.67 -11.21
CA GLU A 132 8.58 -4.88 -12.55
C GLU A 132 8.81 -6.32 -13.02
N SER A 133 10.08 -6.75 -13.01
CA SER A 133 10.48 -8.08 -13.50
C SER A 133 9.78 -9.21 -12.75
N THR A 134 9.65 -9.08 -11.43
CA THR A 134 9.01 -10.09 -10.57
C THR A 134 7.51 -10.18 -10.86
N ILE A 135 6.79 -9.06 -10.84
CA ILE A 135 5.34 -9.03 -11.04
C ILE A 135 4.98 -9.46 -12.47
N VAL A 136 5.70 -8.96 -13.48
CA VAL A 136 5.51 -9.39 -14.88
C VAL A 136 5.77 -10.89 -15.03
N GLY A 137 6.81 -11.43 -14.39
CA GLY A 137 7.10 -12.86 -14.41
C GLY A 137 5.98 -13.72 -13.83
N HIS A 138 5.37 -13.31 -12.72
CA HIS A 138 4.23 -14.01 -12.15
C HIS A 138 2.97 -13.89 -13.03
N LEU A 139 2.71 -12.72 -13.60
CA LEU A 139 1.57 -12.52 -14.50
C LEU A 139 1.69 -13.33 -15.80
N LEU A 140 2.91 -13.48 -16.34
CA LEU A 140 3.17 -14.34 -17.50
C LEU A 140 2.88 -15.82 -17.18
N ARG A 141 3.30 -16.32 -16.01
CA ARG A 141 2.97 -17.68 -15.56
C ARG A 141 1.47 -17.90 -15.41
N LEU A 142 0.77 -16.95 -14.79
CA LEU A 142 -0.69 -16.99 -14.67
C LEU A 142 -1.36 -17.00 -16.06
N ARG A 143 -0.91 -16.14 -16.97
CA ARG A 143 -1.44 -16.11 -18.35
C ARG A 143 -1.28 -17.48 -19.04
N ASP A 144 -0.10 -18.08 -18.90
CA ASP A 144 0.20 -19.37 -19.52
C ASP A 144 -0.66 -20.50 -18.87
N SER A 145 -0.85 -20.49 -17.55
CA SER A 145 -1.70 -21.48 -16.86
C SER A 145 -3.19 -21.33 -17.18
N LEU A 146 -3.66 -20.11 -17.43
CA LEU A 146 -5.01 -19.83 -17.93
C LEU A 146 -5.21 -20.32 -19.37
N ALA A 147 -4.20 -20.14 -20.23
CA ALA A 147 -4.25 -20.55 -21.63
C ALA A 147 -4.23 -22.08 -21.81
N ASP A 148 -3.40 -22.78 -21.03
CA ASP A 148 -3.20 -24.24 -21.14
C ASP A 148 -4.24 -25.07 -20.37
N ARG A 149 -5.24 -24.42 -19.74
CA ARG A 149 -6.16 -25.06 -18.78
C ARG A 149 -5.41 -25.83 -17.69
N GLY A 150 -4.35 -25.23 -17.13
CA GLY A 150 -3.63 -25.77 -15.98
C GLY A 150 -4.60 -26.10 -14.83
N ASP A 151 -4.23 -27.04 -13.96
CA ASP A 151 -5.08 -27.40 -12.83
C ASP A 151 -5.26 -26.23 -11.85
N GLN A 152 -6.29 -26.32 -11.02
CA GLN A 152 -6.67 -25.26 -10.10
C GLN A 152 -5.59 -24.99 -9.04
N GLU A 153 -4.88 -26.02 -8.58
CA GLU A 153 -3.82 -25.90 -7.59
C GLU A 153 -2.65 -25.05 -8.11
N THR A 154 -2.26 -25.27 -9.37
CA THR A 154 -1.22 -24.48 -10.04
C THR A 154 -1.60 -23.00 -10.13
N ARG A 155 -2.87 -22.71 -10.44
CA ARG A 155 -3.37 -21.33 -10.51
C ARG A 155 -3.37 -20.65 -9.15
N GLU A 156 -3.82 -21.34 -8.10
CA GLU A 156 -3.83 -20.80 -6.75
C GLU A 156 -2.41 -20.42 -6.27
N VAL A 157 -1.41 -21.26 -6.57
CA VAL A 157 0.00 -20.98 -6.27
C VAL A 157 0.51 -19.76 -7.02
N ASP A 158 0.22 -19.64 -8.32
CA ASP A 158 0.62 -18.47 -9.11
C ASP A 158 -0.04 -17.19 -8.59
N MET A 159 -1.32 -17.25 -8.24
CA MET A 159 -2.10 -16.13 -7.71
C MET A 159 -1.56 -15.65 -6.36
N GLU A 160 -1.23 -16.55 -5.45
CA GLU A 160 -0.59 -16.17 -4.18
C GLU A 160 0.80 -15.56 -4.42
N GLY A 161 1.55 -16.10 -5.38
CA GLY A 161 2.83 -15.52 -5.82
C GLY A 161 2.68 -14.08 -6.32
N ILE A 162 1.65 -13.79 -7.11
CA ILE A 162 1.34 -12.42 -7.56
C ILE A 162 1.01 -11.51 -6.37
N ARG A 163 0.18 -11.97 -5.43
CA ARG A 163 -0.19 -11.19 -4.24
C ARG A 163 1.05 -10.84 -3.40
N ALA A 164 1.90 -11.82 -3.14
CA ALA A 164 3.12 -11.63 -2.37
C ALA A 164 4.09 -10.66 -3.08
N ALA A 165 4.31 -10.83 -4.38
CA ALA A 165 5.16 -9.95 -5.19
C ALA A 165 4.62 -8.52 -5.24
N ALA A 166 3.30 -8.35 -5.39
CA ALA A 166 2.63 -7.05 -5.34
C ALA A 166 2.85 -6.38 -3.98
N MET A 167 2.62 -7.09 -2.87
CA MET A 167 2.85 -6.55 -1.53
C MET A 167 4.31 -6.13 -1.31
N LEU A 168 5.27 -6.93 -1.78
CA LEU A 168 6.68 -6.61 -1.69
C LEU A 168 7.02 -5.34 -2.50
N ALA A 169 6.52 -5.23 -3.73
CA ALA A 169 6.71 -4.05 -4.56
C ALA A 169 6.09 -2.78 -3.93
N VAL A 170 4.89 -2.87 -3.32
CA VAL A 170 4.32 -1.76 -2.52
C VAL A 170 5.31 -1.34 -1.46
N ASN A 171 5.77 -2.31 -0.68
CA ASN A 171 6.62 -2.07 0.47
C ASN A 171 7.95 -1.42 0.06
N ASP A 172 8.56 -1.89 -1.03
CA ASP A 172 9.80 -1.37 -1.56
C ASP A 172 9.65 0.04 -2.11
N TYR A 173 8.58 0.31 -2.86
CA TYR A 173 8.26 1.66 -3.32
C TYR A 173 8.15 2.65 -2.17
N PHE A 174 7.33 2.33 -1.17
CA PHE A 174 7.13 3.21 -0.02
C PHE A 174 8.45 3.42 0.74
N ARG A 175 9.27 2.37 0.91
CA ARG A 175 10.59 2.50 1.53
C ARG A 175 11.48 3.46 0.76
N GLU A 176 11.62 3.25 -0.55
CA GLU A 176 12.50 4.06 -1.40
C GLU A 176 12.06 5.53 -1.41
N ARG A 177 10.76 5.79 -1.63
CA ARG A 177 10.24 7.15 -1.66
C ARG A 177 10.31 7.87 -0.33
N MET A 178 10.07 7.17 0.78
CA MET A 178 10.22 7.78 2.09
C MET A 178 11.68 8.08 2.43
N THR A 179 12.61 7.19 2.07
CA THR A 179 14.03 7.37 2.37
C THR A 179 14.73 8.35 1.43
N SER A 180 14.16 8.64 0.25
CA SER A 180 14.66 9.67 -0.66
C SER A 180 14.38 11.09 -0.18
N MET A 181 13.38 11.29 0.69
CA MET A 181 13.10 12.58 1.33
C MET A 181 13.91 12.73 2.65
N PRO A 182 14.88 13.66 2.75
CA PRO A 182 15.79 13.73 3.89
C PRO A 182 15.09 13.90 5.26
N GLY A 183 14.03 14.70 5.32
CA GLY A 183 13.28 14.93 6.56
C GLY A 183 12.54 13.68 7.06
N ILE A 184 12.04 12.86 6.14
CA ILE A 184 11.39 11.58 6.45
C ILE A 184 12.44 10.55 6.84
N LYS A 185 13.52 10.43 6.06
CA LYS A 185 14.63 9.54 6.39
C LYS A 185 15.19 9.81 7.79
N SER A 186 15.50 11.06 8.10
CA SER A 186 16.02 11.43 9.42
C SER A 186 15.06 11.07 10.55
N TYR A 187 13.76 11.16 10.31
CA TYR A 187 12.76 10.78 11.29
C TYR A 187 12.69 9.26 11.49
N LEU A 188 12.74 8.48 10.41
CA LEU A 188 12.83 7.02 10.48
C LEU A 188 14.09 6.55 11.22
N ASP A 189 15.24 7.19 10.95
CA ASP A 189 16.50 6.90 11.65
C ASP A 189 16.35 7.15 13.17
N GLN A 190 15.68 8.23 13.58
CA GLN A 190 15.40 8.53 14.99
C GLN A 190 14.48 7.48 15.63
N ILE A 191 13.37 7.14 14.96
CA ILE A 191 12.41 6.13 15.44
C ILE A 191 13.11 4.77 15.63
N ALA A 192 13.94 4.35 14.69
CA ALA A 192 14.69 3.10 14.79
C ALA A 192 15.57 3.05 16.05
N THR A 193 16.22 4.16 16.41
CA THR A 193 17.07 4.26 17.60
C THR A 193 16.32 4.42 18.92
N ARG A 194 15.07 4.92 18.90
CA ARG A 194 14.28 5.21 20.12
C ARG A 194 13.84 3.95 20.89
N GLN A 195 13.72 2.82 20.21
CA GLN A 195 13.32 1.53 20.80
C GLN A 195 14.39 0.43 20.71
N SER A 196 15.65 0.80 20.42
CA SER A 196 16.81 -0.10 20.50
C SER A 196 17.32 -0.20 21.93
#